data_AF-A0A432U1Q2-F1
#
_entry.id   AF-A0A432U1Q2-F1
#
_cell.length_a   1.000
_cell.length_b   1.000
_cell.length_c   1.000
_cell.angle_alpha   90.00
_cell.angle_beta   90.00
_cell.angle_gamma   90.00
#
_symmetry.space_group_name_H-M   'P 1'
#
loop_
_entity.id
_entity.type
_entity.pdbx_description
1 polymer ?
#
loop_
_entity_poly.entity_id
_entity_poly.type
_entity_poly.pdbx_seq_one_letter_code
_entity_poly.pdbx_strand_id
1 'polypeptide(L)'
;MKTKLLLLAVVSTFAVGAQATSCGPDWNFNTPCNDANMAAAKLAAEISASKPVGIVSGVLEVAGISRNANNSNLVDPGFAKTSRPCPPFCIQPTEPFAPAAVETVTELDVIHAARDSAGGDASILVVDARTPGWVAKGTIPHSVNVPFTKLNSKALAKDPMAVVDILTGTFGVVDMDGVLNYDNA
;
A
#
# COMPACT_ATOMS: atom_id res chain seq x y z
N MET A 1 -53.95 36.13 -47.89
CA MET A 1 -52.73 36.68 -47.25
C MET A 1 -52.56 36.00 -45.89
N LYS A 2 -51.47 35.25 -45.69
CA LYS A 2 -51.16 34.55 -44.44
C LYS A 2 -50.07 35.34 -43.71
N THR A 3 -50.42 36.00 -42.61
CA THR A 3 -49.48 36.74 -41.77
C THR A 3 -48.73 35.74 -40.88
N LYS A 4 -47.41 35.60 -41.08
CA LYS A 4 -46.56 34.79 -40.21
C LYS A 4 -46.15 35.62 -38.99
N LEU A 5 -46.51 35.16 -37.79
CA LEU A 5 -46.05 35.71 -36.52
C LEU A 5 -44.69 35.07 -36.20
N LEU A 6 -43.60 35.83 -36.29
CA LEU A 6 -42.30 35.43 -35.76
C LEU A 6 -42.15 36.00 -34.34
N LEU A 7 -42.20 35.12 -33.35
CA LEU A 7 -41.80 35.40 -31.98
C LEU A 7 -40.31 35.08 -31.83
N LEU A 8 -39.49 36.13 -31.74
CA LEU A 8 -38.08 36.07 -31.33
C LEU A 8 -38.06 35.97 -29.80
N ALA A 9 -37.98 34.76 -29.26
CA ALA A 9 -37.65 34.55 -27.86
C ALA A 9 -36.12 34.71 -27.70
N VAL A 10 -35.68 35.90 -27.30
CA VAL A 10 -34.33 36.10 -26.78
C VAL A 10 -34.32 35.48 -25.39
N VAL A 11 -34.05 34.17 -25.32
CA VAL A 11 -33.68 33.54 -24.05
C VAL A 11 -32.25 33.97 -23.80
N SER A 12 -32.08 35.01 -23.00
CA SER A 12 -30.81 35.32 -22.36
C SER A 12 -30.43 34.10 -21.52
N THR A 13 -29.59 33.23 -22.07
CA THR A 13 -28.84 32.27 -21.26
C THR A 13 -27.83 33.09 -20.47
N PHE A 14 -28.28 33.64 -19.34
CA PHE A 14 -27.36 33.94 -18.26
C PHE A 14 -26.79 32.58 -17.86
N ALA A 15 -25.56 32.29 -18.30
CA ALA A 15 -24.78 31.24 -17.70
C ALA A 15 -24.59 31.64 -16.23
N VAL A 16 -25.42 31.08 -15.36
CA VAL A 16 -25.14 31.00 -13.92
C VAL A 16 -23.95 30.06 -13.80
N GLY A 17 -22.77 30.58 -14.13
CA GLY A 17 -21.49 29.96 -13.86
C GLY A 17 -21.14 30.20 -12.40
N ALA A 18 -21.92 29.62 -11.49
CA ALA A 18 -21.56 29.51 -10.10
C ALA A 18 -21.66 28.04 -9.70
N GLN A 19 -20.51 27.48 -9.30
CA GLN A 19 -20.36 26.20 -8.61
C GLN A 19 -20.54 24.93 -9.45
N ALA A 20 -19.58 24.64 -10.33
CA ALA A 20 -19.31 23.26 -10.78
C ALA A 20 -17.97 22.73 -10.25
N THR A 21 -16.95 23.59 -10.08
CA THR A 21 -15.62 23.17 -9.59
C THR A 21 -15.58 22.83 -8.10
N SER A 22 -16.49 23.36 -7.28
CA SER A 22 -16.49 23.12 -5.84
C SER A 22 -17.10 21.79 -5.42
N CYS A 23 -17.82 21.10 -6.31
CA CYS A 23 -18.66 19.95 -5.96
C CYS A 23 -18.04 18.60 -6.33
N GLY A 24 -16.82 18.59 -6.85
CA GLY A 24 -16.10 17.38 -7.23
C GLY A 24 -16.49 16.83 -8.61
N PRO A 25 -15.73 15.86 -9.14
CA PRO A 25 -15.89 15.36 -10.51
C PRO A 25 -17.19 14.54 -10.72
N ASP A 26 -17.80 14.02 -9.66
CA ASP A 26 -18.98 13.14 -9.73
C ASP A 26 -20.32 13.87 -9.55
N TRP A 27 -20.30 15.21 -9.48
CA TRP A 27 -21.52 16.00 -9.29
C TRP A 27 -22.42 15.93 -10.53
N ASN A 28 -23.69 15.57 -10.31
CA ASN A 28 -24.73 15.65 -11.34
C ASN A 28 -26.12 15.84 -10.69
N PHE A 29 -27.17 15.94 -11.51
CA PHE A 29 -28.55 16.14 -11.02
C PHE A 29 -29.12 14.99 -10.16
N ASN A 30 -28.54 13.79 -10.27
CA ASN A 30 -28.86 12.63 -9.44
C ASN A 30 -27.91 12.47 -8.23
N THR A 31 -26.79 13.19 -8.21
CA THR A 31 -25.76 13.17 -7.15
C THR A 31 -25.48 14.61 -6.69
N PRO A 32 -26.34 15.17 -5.81
CA PRO A 32 -26.25 16.57 -5.41
C PRO A 32 -24.95 16.88 -4.66
N CYS A 33 -24.56 18.16 -4.69
CA CYS A 33 -23.38 18.66 -3.99
C CYS A 33 -23.61 18.53 -2.48
N ASN A 34 -22.76 17.75 -1.80
CA ASN A 34 -22.79 17.58 -0.35
C ASN A 34 -21.42 17.97 0.25
N ASP A 35 -21.36 18.19 1.56
CA ASP A 35 -20.14 18.64 2.24
C ASP A 35 -18.95 17.68 2.04
N ALA A 36 -19.21 16.38 1.89
CA ALA A 36 -18.18 15.38 1.63
C ALA A 36 -17.55 15.52 0.24
N ASN A 37 -18.37 15.73 -0.79
CA ASN A 37 -17.94 15.93 -2.17
C ASN A 37 -17.20 17.26 -2.32
N MET A 38 -17.64 18.30 -1.60
CA MET A 38 -16.95 19.58 -1.54
C MET A 38 -15.59 19.49 -0.84
N ALA A 39 -15.51 18.74 0.26
CA ALA A 39 -14.24 18.49 0.95
C ALA A 39 -13.25 17.69 0.07
N ALA A 40 -13.73 16.67 -0.63
CA ALA A 40 -12.92 15.89 -1.57
C ALA A 40 -12.42 16.75 -2.75
N ALA A 41 -13.28 17.61 -3.32
CA ALA A 41 -12.92 18.52 -4.40
C ALA A 41 -11.87 19.55 -3.97
N LYS A 42 -12.01 20.10 -2.75
CA LYS A 42 -11.05 21.02 -2.17
C LYS A 42 -9.70 20.34 -1.94
N LEU A 43 -9.70 19.13 -1.38
CA LEU A 43 -8.49 18.34 -1.19
C LEU A 43 -7.81 18.00 -2.53
N ALA A 44 -8.57 17.61 -3.54
CA ALA A 44 -8.05 17.35 -4.89
C ALA A 44 -7.44 18.61 -5.52
N ALA A 45 -8.08 19.78 -5.34
CA ALA A 45 -7.55 21.05 -5.81
C ALA A 45 -6.25 21.42 -5.08
N GLU A 46 -6.18 21.24 -3.76
CA GLU A 46 -4.98 21.44 -2.95
C GLU A 46 -3.84 20.50 -3.36
N ILE A 47 -4.13 19.22 -3.59
CA ILE A 47 -3.15 18.24 -4.11
C ILE A 47 -2.64 18.68 -5.49
N SER A 48 -3.53 19.09 -6.39
CA SER A 48 -3.15 19.51 -7.77
C SER A 48 -2.32 20.79 -7.81
N ALA A 49 -2.46 21.67 -6.81
CA ALA A 49 -1.67 22.90 -6.69
C ALA A 49 -0.35 22.68 -5.94
N SER A 50 -0.18 21.53 -5.28
CA SER A 50 0.98 21.25 -4.43
C SER A 50 2.12 20.56 -5.17
N LYS A 51 3.31 20.54 -4.56
CA LYS A 51 4.46 19.81 -5.09
C LYS A 51 4.20 18.31 -5.07
N PRO A 52 4.58 17.57 -6.12
CA PRO A 52 4.37 16.13 -6.18
C PRO A 52 5.10 15.43 -5.03
N VAL A 53 4.42 14.46 -4.40
CA VAL A 53 4.96 13.65 -3.31
C VAL A 53 5.32 12.27 -3.87
N GLY A 54 6.59 12.07 -4.19
CA GLY A 54 7.10 10.80 -4.72
C GLY A 54 7.78 9.93 -3.65
N ILE A 55 7.95 8.65 -3.95
CA ILE A 55 8.80 7.72 -3.19
C ILE A 55 10.25 8.19 -3.27
N VAL A 56 10.69 8.47 -4.50
CA VAL A 56 11.92 9.21 -4.82
C VAL A 56 11.59 10.27 -5.87
N SER A 57 12.55 11.13 -6.21
CA SER A 57 12.36 12.13 -7.26
C SER A 57 11.93 11.46 -8.57
N GLY A 58 10.79 11.87 -9.12
CA GLY A 58 10.26 11.35 -10.38
C GLY A 58 9.47 10.02 -10.29
N VAL A 59 9.44 9.35 -9.13
CA VAL A 59 8.73 8.08 -8.95
C VAL A 59 7.58 8.28 -7.96
N LEU A 60 6.35 8.31 -8.47
CA LEU A 60 5.15 8.57 -7.65
C LEU A 60 4.51 7.31 -7.08
N GLU A 61 4.59 6.20 -7.83
CA GLU A 61 4.00 4.92 -7.48
C GLU A 61 4.88 3.77 -7.98
N VAL A 62 4.95 2.70 -7.19
CA VAL A 62 5.63 1.44 -7.53
C VAL A 62 4.77 0.28 -7.02
N ALA A 63 4.28 -0.60 -7.91
CA ALA A 63 3.51 -1.79 -7.53
C ALA A 63 2.36 -1.51 -6.54
N GLY A 64 1.55 -0.48 -6.81
CA GLY A 64 0.45 -0.06 -5.93
C GLY A 64 0.90 0.61 -4.62
N ILE A 65 2.20 0.79 -4.40
CA ILE A 65 2.76 1.55 -3.28
C ILE A 65 2.88 3.01 -3.74
N SER A 66 2.20 3.91 -3.06
CA SER A 66 2.33 5.36 -3.28
C SER A 66 2.30 6.09 -1.94
N ARG A 67 2.72 7.36 -1.97
CA ARG A 67 2.59 8.25 -0.81
C ARG A 67 1.26 9.00 -0.88
N ASN A 68 0.74 9.38 0.28
CA ASN A 68 -0.38 10.32 0.33
C ASN A 68 0.07 11.65 -0.30
N ALA A 69 -0.63 12.08 -1.35
CA ALA A 69 -0.30 13.28 -2.12
C ALA A 69 -0.66 14.59 -1.40
N ASN A 70 -1.39 14.53 -0.28
CA ASN A 70 -1.68 15.69 0.55
C ASN A 70 -0.45 16.10 1.39
N ASN A 71 0.13 17.26 1.08
CA ASN A 71 1.28 17.81 1.81
C ASN A 71 0.98 18.19 3.27
N SER A 72 -0.28 18.23 3.68
CA SER A 72 -0.71 18.42 5.08
C SER A 72 -1.07 17.12 5.80
N ASN A 73 -0.90 15.95 5.16
CA ASN A 73 -1.20 14.68 5.78
C ASN A 73 -0.25 14.38 6.96
N LEU A 74 -0.81 13.91 8.07
CA LEU A 74 -0.05 13.53 9.26
C LEU A 74 0.14 12.02 9.33
N VAL A 75 1.22 11.60 9.99
CA VAL A 75 1.44 10.19 10.33
C VAL A 75 0.41 9.75 11.37
N ASP A 76 0.01 8.47 11.34
CA ASP A 76 -0.90 7.90 12.33
C ASP A 76 -0.38 8.18 13.78
N PRO A 77 -1.22 8.71 14.69
CA PRO A 77 -0.82 9.05 16.06
C PRO A 77 -0.20 7.90 16.85
N GLY A 78 -0.46 6.64 16.48
CA GLY A 78 0.18 5.46 17.05
C GLY A 78 1.71 5.46 16.88
N PHE A 79 2.23 6.12 15.85
CA PHE A 79 3.67 6.30 15.63
C PHE A 79 4.25 7.56 16.29
N ALA A 80 3.42 8.42 16.89
CA ALA A 80 3.88 9.67 17.48
C ALA A 80 4.69 9.48 18.78
N LYS A 81 4.59 8.32 19.44
CA LYS A 81 5.29 8.04 20.70
C LYS A 81 6.76 7.68 20.46
N THR A 82 7.66 8.61 20.76
CA THR A 82 9.12 8.46 20.63
C THR A 82 9.81 7.84 21.85
N SER A 83 9.19 7.90 23.03
CA SER A 83 9.75 7.41 24.31
C SER A 83 9.33 5.98 24.65
N ARG A 84 9.16 5.12 23.66
CA ARG A 84 8.86 3.71 23.92
C ARG A 84 10.09 3.10 24.63
N PRO A 85 9.95 2.52 25.84
CA PRO A 85 11.06 1.83 26.51
C PRO A 85 11.65 0.83 25.54
N CYS A 86 12.98 0.73 25.43
CA CYS A 86 13.66 -0.15 24.48
C CYS A 86 13.06 -1.57 24.57
N PRO A 87 12.18 -1.97 23.63
CA PRO A 87 11.62 -3.31 23.60
C PRO A 87 12.67 -4.23 22.94
N PRO A 88 12.39 -5.49 22.60
CA PRO A 88 13.34 -6.31 21.81
C PRO A 88 13.81 -5.67 20.48
N PHE A 89 13.24 -4.54 20.06
CA PHE A 89 13.60 -3.76 18.86
C PHE A 89 14.48 -2.54 19.19
N CYS A 90 15.52 -2.74 19.99
CA CYS A 90 16.59 -1.75 20.13
C CYS A 90 17.38 -1.65 18.81
N ILE A 91 18.13 -0.55 18.64
CA ILE A 91 19.07 -0.37 17.52
C ILE A 91 19.93 -1.64 17.41
N GLN A 92 19.84 -2.30 16.26
CA GLN A 92 20.60 -3.51 15.96
C GLN A 92 21.91 -3.15 15.26
N PRO A 93 22.94 -4.01 15.35
CA PRO A 93 24.11 -3.94 14.46
C PRO A 93 23.71 -3.98 12.98
N THR A 94 24.56 -3.48 12.09
CA THR A 94 24.35 -3.53 10.62
C THR A 94 24.25 -4.95 10.08
N GLU A 95 24.92 -5.90 10.73
CA GLU A 95 24.92 -7.33 10.41
C GLU A 95 24.60 -8.15 11.68
N PRO A 96 23.35 -8.11 12.17
CA PRO A 96 23.01 -8.70 13.46
C PRO A 96 23.05 -10.24 13.46
N PHE A 97 23.12 -10.85 12.26
CA PHE A 97 23.08 -12.29 12.07
C PHE A 97 24.43 -12.92 11.71
N ALA A 98 25.52 -12.13 11.61
CA ALA A 98 26.84 -12.68 11.31
C ALA A 98 27.25 -13.77 12.33
N PRO A 99 27.80 -14.93 11.89
CA PRO A 99 28.25 -15.28 10.53
C PRO A 99 27.20 -16.01 9.68
N ALA A 100 25.93 -16.06 10.10
CA ALA A 100 24.88 -16.64 9.28
C ALA A 100 24.73 -15.83 7.98
N ALA A 101 24.47 -16.52 6.87
CA ALA A 101 24.26 -15.92 5.56
C ALA A 101 22.86 -15.28 5.46
N VAL A 102 22.59 -14.29 6.31
CA VAL A 102 21.36 -13.51 6.32
C VAL A 102 21.73 -12.05 6.13
N GLU A 103 21.48 -11.54 4.93
CA GLU A 103 21.72 -10.14 4.58
C GLU A 103 20.65 -9.24 5.21
N THR A 104 21.05 -8.02 5.55
CA THR A 104 20.12 -6.98 5.97
C THR A 104 19.55 -6.27 4.75
N VAL A 105 18.22 -6.11 4.74
CA VAL A 105 17.52 -5.40 3.67
C VAL A 105 17.16 -4.00 4.12
N THR A 106 17.27 -3.04 3.21
CA THR A 106 16.82 -1.66 3.43
C THR A 106 15.37 -1.48 2.98
N GLU A 107 14.76 -0.34 3.32
CA GLU A 107 13.41 -0.01 2.87
C GLU A 107 13.30 0.03 1.33
N LEU A 108 14.35 0.45 0.63
CA LEU A 108 14.34 0.52 -0.83
C LEU A 108 14.38 -0.87 -1.46
N ASP A 109 15.13 -1.81 -0.86
CA ASP A 109 15.21 -3.20 -1.33
C ASP A 109 13.84 -3.87 -1.24
N VAL A 110 13.08 -3.59 -0.17
CA VAL A 110 11.71 -4.11 -0.03
C VAL A 110 10.78 -3.54 -1.10
N ILE A 111 10.90 -2.25 -1.46
CA ILE A 111 10.12 -1.64 -2.54
C ILE A 111 10.46 -2.27 -3.89
N HIS A 112 11.74 -2.52 -4.15
CA HIS A 112 12.18 -3.22 -5.36
C HIS A 112 11.68 -4.66 -5.41
N ALA A 113 11.77 -5.39 -4.30
CA ALA A 113 11.24 -6.74 -4.21
C ALA A 113 9.73 -6.79 -4.47
N ALA A 114 8.97 -5.84 -3.92
CA ALA A 114 7.54 -5.72 -4.20
C ALA A 114 7.25 -5.38 -5.67
N ARG A 115 8.07 -4.50 -6.30
CA ARG A 115 7.99 -4.20 -7.73
C ARG A 115 8.19 -5.43 -8.59
N ASP A 116 9.27 -6.16 -8.33
CA ASP A 116 9.69 -7.29 -9.17
C ASP A 116 8.73 -8.47 -9.00
N SER A 117 8.29 -8.72 -7.76
CA SER A 117 7.22 -9.69 -7.45
C SER A 117 5.90 -9.32 -8.14
N ALA A 118 5.51 -8.04 -8.13
CA ALA A 118 4.34 -7.57 -8.89
C ALA A 118 4.51 -7.72 -10.41
N GLY A 119 5.74 -7.64 -10.90
CA GLY A 119 6.12 -7.89 -12.29
C GLY A 119 6.13 -9.38 -12.68
N GLY A 120 5.88 -10.29 -11.73
CA GLY A 120 5.82 -11.73 -11.96
C GLY A 120 7.15 -12.46 -11.77
N ASP A 121 8.16 -11.81 -11.16
CA ASP A 121 9.39 -12.48 -10.79
C ASP A 121 9.13 -13.47 -9.64
N ALA A 122 9.15 -14.77 -9.97
CA ALA A 122 8.92 -15.86 -9.03
C ALA A 122 10.16 -16.17 -8.15
N SER A 123 11.32 -15.57 -8.43
CA SER A 123 12.51 -15.73 -7.60
C SER A 123 12.52 -14.84 -6.36
N ILE A 124 11.55 -13.92 -6.24
CA ILE A 124 11.47 -12.94 -5.16
C ILE A 124 10.18 -13.14 -4.36
N LEU A 125 10.34 -13.26 -3.05
CA LEU A 125 9.22 -13.38 -2.11
C LEU A 125 9.32 -12.33 -1.01
N VAL A 126 8.29 -11.49 -0.88
CA VAL A 126 8.16 -10.57 0.25
C VAL A 126 7.30 -11.23 1.32
N VAL A 127 7.85 -11.43 2.52
CA VAL A 127 7.17 -12.13 3.61
C VAL A 127 6.85 -11.17 4.76
N ASP A 128 5.56 -11.05 5.07
CA ASP A 128 5.12 -10.41 6.31
C ASP A 128 5.04 -11.47 7.42
N ALA A 129 6.04 -11.45 8.31
CA ALA A 129 6.13 -12.43 9.39
C ALA A 129 5.20 -12.15 10.58
N ARG A 130 4.40 -11.07 10.55
CA ARG A 130 3.53 -10.71 11.67
C ARG A 130 2.34 -11.67 11.79
N THR A 131 1.62 -11.60 12.91
CA THR A 131 0.39 -12.37 13.07
C THR A 131 -0.73 -11.82 12.18
N PRO A 132 -1.71 -12.65 11.75
CA PRO A 132 -2.72 -12.23 10.77
C PRO A 132 -3.54 -11.00 11.18
N GLY A 133 -3.75 -10.80 12.48
CA GLY A 133 -4.45 -9.60 12.99
C GLY A 133 -3.70 -8.29 12.75
N TRP A 134 -2.38 -8.32 12.55
CA TRP A 134 -1.59 -7.15 12.14
C TRP A 134 -1.62 -6.95 10.64
N VAL A 135 -1.53 -8.02 9.86
CA VAL A 135 -1.64 -7.98 8.40
C VAL A 135 -2.97 -7.39 7.96
N ALA A 136 -4.07 -7.74 8.65
CA ALA A 136 -5.39 -7.19 8.39
C ALA A 136 -5.50 -5.67 8.61
N LYS A 137 -4.59 -5.06 9.38
CA LYS A 137 -4.53 -3.60 9.59
C LYS A 137 -3.75 -2.87 8.49
N GLY A 138 -3.09 -3.62 7.61
CA GLY A 138 -2.22 -3.08 6.57
C GLY A 138 -0.95 -3.91 6.48
N THR A 139 -0.62 -4.31 5.26
CA THR A 139 0.60 -5.01 4.90
C THR A 139 1.15 -4.45 3.59
N ILE A 140 2.38 -4.82 3.27
CA ILE A 140 3.02 -4.39 2.02
C ILE A 140 2.31 -5.10 0.87
N PRO A 141 1.91 -4.38 -0.20
CA PRO A 141 1.39 -5.01 -1.41
C PRO A 141 2.34 -6.10 -1.92
N HIS A 142 1.77 -7.17 -2.48
CA HIS A 142 2.52 -8.33 -3.00
C HIS A 142 3.27 -9.16 -1.96
N SER A 143 3.11 -8.88 -0.66
CA SER A 143 3.63 -9.74 0.40
C SER A 143 2.70 -10.92 0.72
N VAL A 144 3.29 -12.04 1.13
CA VAL A 144 2.59 -13.19 1.71
C VAL A 144 2.71 -13.18 3.22
N ASN A 145 1.64 -13.53 3.94
CA ASN A 145 1.70 -13.62 5.39
C ASN A 145 2.14 -15.01 5.84
N VAL A 146 3.34 -15.10 6.42
CA VAL A 146 3.86 -16.33 7.04
C VAL A 146 4.22 -16.01 8.50
N PRO A 147 3.30 -16.19 9.46
CA PRO A 147 3.53 -15.76 10.83
C PRO A 147 4.74 -16.43 11.49
N PHE A 148 5.60 -15.65 12.14
CA PHE A 148 6.78 -16.16 12.88
C PHE A 148 6.41 -17.19 13.96
N THR A 149 5.16 -17.17 14.44
CA THR A 149 4.65 -18.14 15.41
C THR A 149 4.50 -19.54 14.83
N LYS A 150 4.45 -19.67 13.49
CA LYS A 150 4.37 -20.93 12.74
C LYS A 150 5.74 -21.43 12.27
N LEU A 151 6.72 -20.55 12.12
CA LEU A 151 8.10 -20.88 11.74
C LEU A 151 9.07 -20.56 12.89
N ASN A 152 9.06 -21.40 13.93
CA ASN A 152 10.03 -21.32 15.01
C ASN A 152 10.24 -22.70 15.66
N SER A 153 11.25 -22.82 16.52
CA SER A 153 11.62 -24.07 17.18
C SER A 153 10.48 -24.69 17.99
N LYS A 154 9.58 -23.88 18.58
CA LYS A 154 8.42 -24.39 19.33
C LYS A 154 7.34 -24.92 18.41
N ALA A 155 7.11 -24.28 17.27
CA ALA A 155 6.18 -24.76 16.25
C ALA A 155 6.67 -26.08 15.65
N LEU A 156 7.96 -26.15 15.31
CA LEU A 156 8.61 -27.37 14.81
C LEU A 156 8.49 -28.52 15.81
N ALA A 157 8.75 -28.27 17.11
CA ALA A 157 8.63 -29.31 18.13
C ALA A 157 7.19 -29.81 18.36
N LYS A 158 6.19 -28.96 18.07
CA LYS A 158 4.78 -29.29 18.26
C LYS A 158 4.20 -30.05 17.07
N ASP A 159 4.50 -29.60 15.87
CA ASP A 159 3.96 -30.13 14.62
C ASP A 159 4.98 -29.96 13.48
N PRO A 160 5.92 -30.90 13.32
CA PRO A 160 6.96 -30.82 12.31
C PRO A 160 6.39 -30.79 10.88
N MET A 161 5.32 -31.55 10.62
CA MET A 161 4.72 -31.64 9.29
C MET A 161 4.14 -30.30 8.86
N ALA A 162 3.43 -29.59 9.75
CA ALA A 162 2.92 -28.26 9.43
C ALA A 162 4.02 -27.24 9.12
N VAL A 163 5.21 -27.38 9.69
CA VAL A 163 6.37 -26.53 9.36
C VAL A 163 6.93 -26.91 7.99
N VAL A 164 7.09 -28.19 7.70
CA VAL A 164 7.56 -28.69 6.39
C VAL A 164 6.59 -28.28 5.28
N ASP A 165 5.28 -28.34 5.50
CA ASP A 165 4.26 -27.90 4.54
C ASP A 165 4.43 -26.41 4.19
N ILE A 166 4.75 -25.56 5.17
CA ILE A 166 5.00 -24.14 4.93
C ILE A 166 6.30 -23.95 4.13
N LEU A 167 7.36 -24.65 4.53
CA LEU A 167 8.68 -24.55 3.87
C LEU A 167 8.59 -24.99 2.40
N THR A 168 7.98 -26.13 2.15
CA THR A 168 7.84 -26.69 0.80
C THR A 168 6.82 -25.94 -0.05
N GLY A 169 5.70 -25.51 0.54
CA GLY A 169 4.63 -24.82 -0.18
C GLY A 169 4.92 -23.35 -0.48
N THR A 170 5.76 -22.68 0.33
CA THR A 170 5.96 -21.22 0.24
C THR A 170 7.38 -20.82 -0.14
N PHE A 171 8.39 -21.57 0.30
CA PHE A 171 9.80 -21.16 0.16
C PHE A 171 10.57 -22.01 -0.86
N GLY A 172 9.90 -22.82 -1.68
CA GLY A 172 10.59 -23.63 -2.71
C GLY A 172 11.48 -24.75 -2.15
N VAL A 173 11.40 -25.04 -0.86
CA VAL A 173 12.13 -26.14 -0.22
C VAL A 173 11.61 -27.47 -0.75
N VAL A 174 12.50 -28.42 -1.00
CA VAL A 174 12.14 -29.77 -1.47
C VAL A 174 12.38 -30.77 -0.34
N ASP A 175 11.35 -31.53 0.03
CA ASP A 175 11.48 -32.64 0.98
C ASP A 175 11.94 -33.91 0.27
N MET A 176 13.13 -34.40 0.64
CA MET A 176 13.74 -35.63 0.14
C MET A 176 13.67 -36.72 1.22
N ASP A 177 12.45 -37.13 1.57
CA ASP A 177 12.17 -38.20 2.56
C ASP A 177 12.75 -37.88 3.96
N GLY A 178 12.40 -36.69 4.48
CA GLY A 178 12.83 -36.21 5.79
C GLY A 178 14.13 -35.40 5.77
N VAL A 179 14.74 -35.23 4.59
CA VAL A 179 15.88 -34.33 4.37
C VAL A 179 15.41 -33.14 3.54
N LEU A 180 15.45 -31.95 4.14
CA LEU A 180 15.03 -30.72 3.46
C LEU A 180 16.16 -30.17 2.60
N ASN A 181 15.90 -30.01 1.29
CA ASN A 181 16.79 -29.39 0.33
C ASN A 181 16.36 -27.93 0.09
N TYR A 182 17.32 -27.01 0.27
CA TYR A 182 17.16 -25.56 0.14
C TYR A 182 17.84 -24.98 -1.11
N ASP A 183 18.35 -25.81 -2.03
CA ASP A 183 19.08 -25.36 -3.23
C ASP A 183 18.22 -24.49 -4.17
N ASN A 184 16.90 -24.63 -4.10
CA ASN A 184 15.92 -23.87 -4.89
C ASN A 184 15.12 -22.86 -4.03
N ALA A 185 15.55 -22.64 -2.78
CA ALA A 185 14.91 -21.74 -1.83
C ALA A 185 15.61 -20.38 -1.76
#